data_AF-A0A2A8HP83-F1
#
_entry.id   AF-A0A2A8HP83-F1
#
_cell.length_a   1.000
_cell.length_b   1.000
_cell.length_c   1.000
_cell.angle_alpha   90.00
_cell.angle_beta   90.00
_cell.angle_gamma   90.00
#
_symmetry.space_group_name_H-M   'P 1'
#
loop_
_entity.id
_entity.type
_entity.pdbx_description
1 polymer ?
#
loop_
_entity_poly.entity_id
_entity_poly.type
_entity_poly.pdbx_seq_one_letter_code
_entity_poly.pdbx_strand_id
1 'polypeptide(L)'
;MRIILKSALAASLIAGAVSAQPVLAQASGTVVEGIAVANLDAVVANSNAFKTAETQRQTTYKAQIDQASQRRDAITAQLKPLVDKFNADSQAASPNQASLQQQAATIQGIQESAQEELQRILQPVAMSRAYVTEQVEDKLDQAVKSAMAKKKVSLLLSPQAVVAVNAAAYNLNQDILTELNTLIPSAQLVPPAGWEPRQVREARAQQAAAAGQAAPAAGTSTQPQGR
;
A
#
# COMPACT_ATOMS: atom_id res chain seq x y z
N MET A 1 29.12 50.65 21.41
CA MET A 1 28.96 51.85 20.57
C MET A 1 27.82 51.59 19.60
N ARG A 2 26.75 52.39 19.70
CA ARG A 2 25.54 52.31 18.87
C ARG A 2 25.80 53.02 17.56
N ILE A 3 25.41 52.45 16.42
CA ILE A 3 24.97 53.26 15.28
C ILE A 3 23.69 52.63 14.71
N ILE A 4 22.62 53.39 14.90
CA ILE A 4 21.29 53.25 14.32
C ILE A 4 21.31 54.14 13.06
N LEU A 5 20.81 53.66 11.92
CA LEU A 5 20.30 54.55 10.87
C LEU A 5 18.93 54.05 10.41
N LYS A 6 17.93 54.88 10.69
CA LYS A 6 16.59 54.88 10.11
C LYS A 6 16.50 56.06 9.14
N SER A 7 15.49 56.00 8.26
CA SER A 7 14.99 57.02 7.31
C SER A 7 15.56 56.85 5.89
N ALA A 8 14.82 56.97 4.79
CA ALA A 8 13.48 57.51 4.59
C ALA A 8 12.81 56.95 3.32
N LEU A 9 11.48 56.97 3.39
CA LEU A 9 10.46 57.11 2.35
C LEU A 9 10.93 57.59 0.95
N ALA A 10 10.54 56.86 -0.09
CA ALA A 10 10.22 57.44 -1.40
C ALA A 10 9.12 56.61 -2.07
N ALA A 11 7.90 57.15 -2.04
CA ALA A 11 6.81 56.70 -2.87
C ALA A 11 7.09 57.16 -4.32
N SER A 12 7.05 56.22 -5.26
CA SER A 12 6.96 56.53 -6.69
C SER A 12 5.98 55.55 -7.31
N LEU A 13 4.83 56.10 -7.68
CA LEU A 13 3.83 55.45 -8.52
C LEU A 13 4.44 55.18 -9.91
N ILE A 14 4.05 54.05 -10.53
CA ILE A 14 3.71 53.84 -11.96
C ILE A 14 4.13 52.44 -12.44
N ALA A 15 3.18 51.81 -13.16
CA ALA A 15 3.27 50.68 -14.07
C ALA A 15 3.33 49.26 -13.46
N GLY A 16 2.34 48.44 -13.86
CA GLY A 16 2.21 47.05 -13.48
C GLY A 16 3.43 46.23 -13.91
N ALA A 17 4.19 45.77 -12.92
CA ALA A 17 5.09 44.65 -13.10
C ALA A 17 4.26 43.37 -12.96
N VAL A 18 4.05 42.68 -14.10
CA VAL A 18 3.91 41.22 -14.08
C VAL A 18 5.09 40.72 -13.23
N SER A 19 4.80 40.13 -12.08
CA SER A 19 5.79 39.37 -11.34
C SER A 19 6.18 38.19 -12.22
N ALA A 20 7.20 38.40 -13.05
CA ALA A 20 7.99 37.33 -13.61
C ALA A 20 8.56 36.57 -12.42
N GLN A 21 7.85 35.51 -12.01
CA GLN A 21 8.43 34.52 -11.15
C GLN A 21 9.72 34.06 -11.82
N PRO A 22 10.83 33.90 -11.07
CA PRO A 22 12.00 33.29 -11.66
C PRO A 22 11.56 31.91 -12.14
N VAL A 23 11.50 31.74 -13.46
CA VAL A 23 11.52 30.43 -14.08
C VAL A 23 12.81 29.83 -13.57
N LEU A 24 12.70 28.94 -12.58
CA LEU A 24 13.79 28.05 -12.20
C LEU A 24 14.23 27.41 -13.51
N ALA A 25 15.42 27.79 -13.97
CA ALA A 25 16.03 27.22 -15.15
C ALA A 25 16.03 25.71 -14.94
N GLN A 26 15.15 25.02 -15.68
CA GLN A 26 15.15 23.57 -15.71
C GLN A 26 16.52 23.17 -16.21
N ALA A 27 17.30 22.51 -15.34
CA ALA A 27 18.63 22.04 -15.68
C ALA A 27 18.55 21.31 -17.03
N SER A 28 19.13 21.95 -18.05
CA SER A 28 18.96 21.56 -19.44
C SER A 28 19.95 20.46 -19.77
N GLY A 29 19.72 19.28 -19.20
CA GLY A 29 20.34 18.06 -19.69
C GLY A 29 19.67 17.63 -21.00
N THR A 30 20.43 17.03 -21.92
CA THR A 30 19.84 16.39 -23.10
C THR A 30 18.88 15.28 -22.64
N VAL A 31 17.60 15.42 -22.97
CA VAL A 31 16.60 14.37 -22.74
C VAL A 31 16.76 13.34 -23.85
N VAL A 32 17.09 12.10 -23.49
CA VAL A 32 17.06 10.98 -24.41
C VAL A 32 15.61 10.59 -24.61
N GLU A 33 15.12 10.72 -25.84
CA GLU A 33 13.75 10.34 -26.17
C GLU A 33 13.55 8.83 -26.00
N GLY A 34 12.31 8.43 -25.67
CA GLY A 34 11.94 7.02 -25.58
C GLY A 34 12.17 6.35 -24.22
N ILE A 35 12.77 7.05 -23.25
CA ILE A 35 12.96 6.54 -21.89
C ILE A 35 12.05 7.30 -20.93
N ALA A 36 11.46 6.61 -19.96
CA ALA A 36 10.75 7.23 -18.85
C ALA A 36 10.94 6.43 -17.56
N VAL A 37 10.58 7.05 -16.44
CA VAL A 37 10.59 6.49 -15.10
C VAL A 37 9.18 6.62 -14.52
N ALA A 38 8.66 5.56 -13.91
CA ALA A 38 7.40 5.63 -13.18
C ALA A 38 7.39 4.78 -11.92
N ASN A 39 6.83 5.34 -10.85
CA ASN A 39 6.50 4.62 -9.63
C ASN A 39 5.06 4.11 -9.74
N LEU A 40 4.93 2.84 -10.13
CA LEU A 40 3.62 2.22 -10.36
C LEU A 40 2.80 2.10 -9.07
N ASP A 41 3.43 1.79 -7.93
CA ASP A 41 2.75 1.73 -6.63
C ASP A 41 2.14 3.10 -6.26
N ALA A 42 2.90 4.17 -6.49
CA ALA A 42 2.42 5.53 -6.27
C ALA A 42 1.28 5.88 -7.22
N VAL A 43 1.30 5.42 -8.48
CA VAL A 43 0.20 5.64 -9.44
C VAL A 43 -1.07 4.91 -8.98
N VAL A 44 -0.97 3.65 -8.56
CA VAL A 44 -2.10 2.88 -8.01
C VAL A 44 -2.69 3.59 -6.80
N ALA A 45 -1.85 3.95 -5.82
CA ALA A 45 -2.30 4.64 -4.60
C ALA A 45 -2.89 6.03 -4.86
N ASN A 46 -2.48 6.71 -5.95
CA ASN A 46 -3.00 8.02 -6.32
C ASN A 46 -4.22 7.99 -7.23
N SER A 47 -4.61 6.82 -7.75
CA SER A 47 -5.80 6.66 -8.60
C SER A 47 -7.08 7.10 -7.90
N ASN A 48 -8.02 7.61 -8.69
CA ASN A 48 -9.34 8.02 -8.22
C ASN A 48 -10.08 6.83 -7.60
N ALA A 49 -10.04 5.67 -8.26
CA ALA A 49 -10.64 4.45 -7.75
C ALA A 49 -10.11 4.07 -6.35
N PHE A 50 -8.79 4.10 -6.14
CA PHE A 50 -8.21 3.78 -4.85
C PHE A 50 -8.56 4.81 -3.77
N LYS A 51 -8.41 6.11 -4.07
CA LYS A 51 -8.72 7.20 -3.13
C LYS A 51 -10.19 7.24 -2.73
N THR A 52 -11.09 7.12 -3.71
CA THR A 52 -12.53 7.09 -3.45
C THR A 52 -12.91 5.85 -2.64
N ALA A 53 -12.34 4.69 -2.96
CA ALA A 53 -12.56 3.48 -2.18
C ALA A 53 -12.05 3.62 -0.73
N GLU A 54 -10.93 4.29 -0.49
CA GLU A 54 -10.42 4.55 0.87
C GLU A 54 -11.43 5.32 1.71
N THR A 55 -11.97 6.42 1.17
CA THR A 55 -13.00 7.22 1.85
C THR A 55 -14.28 6.42 2.08
N GLN A 56 -14.73 5.66 1.08
CA GLN A 56 -15.93 4.82 1.20
C GLN A 56 -15.75 3.63 2.15
N ARG A 57 -14.51 3.15 2.35
CA ARG A 57 -14.23 2.06 3.29
C ARG A 57 -14.49 2.47 4.73
N GLN A 58 -14.17 3.71 5.08
CA GLN A 58 -14.42 4.24 6.42
C GLN A 58 -15.91 4.27 6.77
N THR A 59 -16.78 4.48 5.78
CA THR A 59 -18.23 4.49 5.99
C THR A 59 -18.82 3.09 5.90
N THR A 60 -18.45 2.31 4.88
CA THR A 60 -19.01 0.98 4.63
C THR A 60 -18.64 -0.02 5.72
N TYR A 61 -17.41 0.05 6.24
CA TYR A 61 -16.93 -0.84 7.29
C TYR A 61 -16.81 -0.13 8.65
N LYS A 62 -17.59 0.95 8.85
CA LYS A 62 -17.54 1.73 10.08
C LYS A 62 -17.76 0.86 11.31
N ALA A 63 -18.72 -0.06 11.26
CA ALA A 63 -19.03 -0.95 12.37
C ALA A 63 -17.82 -1.82 12.78
N GLN A 64 -17.12 -2.40 11.80
CA GLN A 64 -15.93 -3.23 12.04
C GLN A 64 -14.76 -2.37 12.56
N ILE A 65 -14.58 -1.17 12.02
CA ILE A 65 -13.53 -0.25 12.46
C ILE A 65 -13.78 0.20 13.91
N ASP A 66 -15.01 0.60 14.23
CA ASP A 66 -15.41 1.00 15.58
C ASP A 66 -15.25 -0.17 16.56
N GLN A 67 -15.70 -1.38 16.18
CA GLN A 67 -15.55 -2.58 16.99
C GLN A 67 -14.07 -2.91 17.24
N ALA A 68 -13.21 -2.81 16.22
CA ALA A 68 -11.77 -3.01 16.38
C ALA A 68 -11.15 -1.95 17.29
N SER A 69 -11.59 -0.70 17.21
CA SER A 69 -11.13 0.37 18.10
C SER A 69 -11.50 0.08 19.55
N GLN A 70 -12.78 -0.22 19.81
CA GLN A 70 -13.26 -0.57 21.14
C GLN A 70 -12.52 -1.79 21.71
N ARG A 71 -12.24 -2.80 20.87
CA ARG A 71 -11.50 -3.98 21.30
C ARG A 71 -10.05 -3.64 21.66
N ARG A 72 -9.36 -2.80 20.88
CA ARG A 72 -8.00 -2.33 21.21
C ARG A 72 -7.97 -1.60 22.55
N ASP A 73 -8.95 -0.75 22.82
CA ASP A 73 -9.03 -0.01 24.08
C ASP A 73 -9.25 -0.97 25.26
N ALA A 74 -10.15 -1.94 25.10
CA ALA A 74 -10.39 -2.98 26.11
C ALA A 74 -9.14 -3.85 26.37
N ILE A 75 -8.43 -4.27 25.32
CA ILE A 75 -7.18 -5.02 25.44
C ILE A 75 -6.12 -4.19 26.18
N THR A 76 -6.00 -2.90 25.84
CA THR A 76 -5.05 -2.00 26.50
C THR A 76 -5.38 -1.85 27.98
N ALA A 77 -6.66 -1.66 28.32
CA ALA A 77 -7.12 -1.57 29.70
C ALA A 77 -6.89 -2.89 30.49
N GLN A 78 -7.01 -4.04 29.82
CA GLN A 78 -6.74 -5.35 30.42
C GLN A 78 -5.24 -5.62 30.63
N LEU A 79 -4.41 -5.27 29.64
CA LEU A 79 -2.97 -5.52 29.67
C LEU A 79 -2.24 -4.59 30.64
N LYS A 80 -2.67 -3.33 30.75
CA LYS A 80 -2.00 -2.33 31.58
C LYS A 80 -1.72 -2.80 33.02
N PRO A 81 -2.71 -3.26 33.82
CA PRO A 81 -2.44 -3.70 35.19
C PRO A 81 -1.55 -4.95 35.26
N LEU A 82 -1.61 -5.83 34.26
CA LEU A 82 -0.74 -7.02 34.20
C LEU A 82 0.72 -6.64 33.95
N VAL A 83 0.95 -5.71 33.04
CA VAL A 83 2.29 -5.19 32.74
C VAL A 83 2.84 -4.37 33.92
N ASP A 84 2.01 -3.53 34.53
CA ASP A 84 2.40 -2.76 35.73
C ASP A 84 2.80 -3.71 36.87
N LYS A 85 2.02 -4.79 37.09
CA LYS A 85 2.33 -5.82 38.08
C LYS A 85 3.62 -6.57 37.75
N PHE A 86 3.80 -6.99 36.50
CA PHE A 86 5.01 -7.67 36.06
C PHE A 86 6.25 -6.80 36.31
N ASN A 87 6.19 -5.53 35.95
CA ASN A 87 7.28 -4.58 36.18
C ASN A 87 7.56 -4.40 37.67
N ALA A 88 6.53 -4.24 38.51
CA ALA A 88 6.68 -4.11 39.96
C ALA A 88 7.32 -5.37 40.60
N ASP A 89 6.84 -6.56 40.24
CA ASP A 89 7.35 -7.84 40.75
C ASP A 89 8.79 -8.10 40.28
N SER A 90 9.16 -7.65 39.08
CA SER A 90 10.51 -7.79 38.55
C SER A 90 11.55 -6.90 39.25
N GLN A 91 11.10 -5.80 39.85
CA GLN A 91 11.95 -4.84 40.57
C GLN A 91 12.01 -5.13 42.09
N ALA A 92 11.29 -6.15 42.56
CA ALA A 92 11.31 -6.54 43.96
C ALA A 92 12.72 -7.00 44.39
N ALA A 93 13.08 -6.78 45.65
CA ALA A 93 14.39 -7.17 46.20
C ALA A 93 14.69 -8.69 46.11
N SER A 94 13.66 -9.51 45.95
CA SER A 94 13.79 -10.96 45.70
C SER A 94 12.68 -11.40 44.73
N PRO A 95 12.89 -11.27 43.42
CA PRO A 95 11.88 -11.59 42.41
C PRO A 95 11.56 -13.09 42.40
N ASN A 96 10.28 -13.44 42.37
CA ASN A 96 9.86 -14.83 42.19
C ASN A 96 9.85 -15.18 40.69
N GLN A 97 10.89 -15.89 40.24
CA GLN A 97 11.07 -16.26 38.84
C GLN A 97 9.89 -17.08 38.26
N ALA A 98 9.31 -18.00 39.04
CA ALA A 98 8.18 -18.80 38.57
C ALA A 98 6.93 -17.92 38.37
N SER A 99 6.68 -16.97 39.28
CA SER A 99 5.60 -15.99 39.15
C SER A 99 5.79 -15.07 37.94
N LEU A 100 7.02 -14.58 37.71
CA LEU A 100 7.33 -13.72 36.56
C LEU A 100 7.15 -14.45 35.23
N GLN A 101 7.59 -15.71 35.14
CA GLN A 101 7.38 -16.54 33.94
C GLN A 101 5.88 -16.72 33.66
N GLN A 102 5.07 -17.00 34.69
CA GLN A 102 3.63 -17.15 34.53
C GLN A 102 2.96 -15.84 34.07
N GLN A 103 3.37 -14.70 34.63
CA GLN A 103 2.87 -13.39 34.24
C GLN A 103 3.24 -13.05 32.80
N ALA A 104 4.49 -13.30 32.40
CA ALA A 104 4.96 -13.09 31.04
C ALA A 104 4.15 -13.95 30.04
N ALA A 105 3.97 -15.25 30.34
CA ALA A 105 3.17 -16.15 29.52
C ALA A 105 1.70 -15.68 29.40
N THR A 106 1.13 -15.17 30.48
CA THR A 106 -0.24 -14.63 30.48
C THR A 106 -0.35 -13.39 29.61
N ILE A 107 0.58 -12.44 29.75
CA ILE A 107 0.62 -11.20 28.95
C ILE A 107 0.78 -11.56 27.46
N GLN A 108 1.69 -12.47 27.13
CA GLN A 108 1.93 -12.92 25.77
C GLN A 108 0.68 -13.58 25.17
N GLY A 109 0.02 -14.48 25.89
CA GLY A 109 -1.20 -15.13 25.40
C GLY A 109 -2.35 -14.14 25.14
N ILE A 110 -2.48 -13.09 25.97
CA ILE A 110 -3.45 -12.01 25.72
C ILE A 110 -3.07 -11.23 24.46
N GLN A 111 -1.79 -10.92 24.26
CA GLN A 111 -1.33 -10.20 23.07
C GLN A 111 -1.56 -11.00 21.79
N GLU A 112 -1.32 -12.31 21.80
CA GLU A 112 -1.53 -13.19 20.64
C GLU A 112 -3.02 -13.30 20.30
N SER A 113 -3.86 -13.63 21.28
CA SER A 113 -5.32 -13.71 21.08
C SER A 113 -5.94 -12.38 20.64
N ALA A 114 -5.45 -11.26 21.19
CA ALA A 114 -5.83 -9.91 20.77
C ALA A 114 -5.53 -9.65 19.29
N GLN A 115 -4.35 -10.05 18.81
CA GLN A 115 -3.97 -9.88 17.41
C GLN A 115 -4.88 -10.68 16.49
N GLU A 116 -5.16 -11.96 16.82
CA GLU A 116 -6.05 -12.82 16.04
C GLU A 116 -7.48 -12.25 15.97
N GLU A 117 -8.00 -11.78 17.10
CA GLU A 117 -9.33 -11.21 17.15
C GLU A 117 -9.44 -9.91 16.36
N LEU A 118 -8.47 -9.00 16.51
CA LEU A 118 -8.45 -7.76 15.72
C LEU A 118 -8.30 -8.06 14.23
N GLN A 119 -7.51 -9.06 13.86
CA GLN A 119 -7.37 -9.51 12.49
C GLN A 119 -8.70 -10.05 11.94
N ARG A 120 -9.45 -10.83 12.74
CA ARG A 120 -10.80 -11.30 12.37
C ARG A 120 -11.80 -10.17 12.20
N ILE A 121 -11.82 -9.21 13.13
CA ILE A 121 -12.73 -8.04 13.04
C ILE A 121 -12.43 -7.21 11.79
N LEU A 122 -11.14 -6.99 11.48
CA LEU A 122 -10.70 -6.19 10.35
C LEU A 122 -10.55 -7.00 9.04
N GLN A 123 -10.81 -8.31 9.06
CA GLN A 123 -10.71 -9.16 7.88
C GLN A 123 -11.54 -8.63 6.70
N PRO A 124 -12.80 -8.17 6.87
CA PRO A 124 -13.58 -7.63 5.75
C PRO A 124 -12.94 -6.36 5.14
N VAL A 125 -12.31 -5.53 5.98
CA VAL A 125 -11.60 -4.31 5.55
C VAL A 125 -10.37 -4.68 4.74
N ALA A 126 -9.60 -5.68 5.18
CA ALA A 126 -8.44 -6.18 4.46
C ALA A 126 -8.82 -6.79 3.11
N MET A 127 -9.89 -7.59 3.06
CA MET A 127 -10.42 -8.17 1.83
C MET A 127 -10.89 -7.09 0.85
N SER A 128 -11.59 -6.06 1.34
CA SER A 128 -11.97 -4.89 0.54
C SER A 128 -10.77 -4.20 -0.10
N ARG A 129 -9.71 -3.95 0.69
CA ARG A 129 -8.49 -3.34 0.19
C ARG A 129 -7.84 -4.19 -0.90
N ALA A 130 -7.69 -5.49 -0.66
CA ALA A 130 -7.12 -6.42 -1.63
C ALA A 130 -7.90 -6.44 -2.94
N TYR A 131 -9.23 -6.46 -2.87
CA TYR A 131 -10.09 -6.46 -4.05
C TYR A 131 -10.05 -5.15 -4.85
N VAL A 132 -10.01 -4.00 -4.18
CA VAL A 132 -9.83 -2.70 -4.84
C VAL A 132 -8.47 -2.63 -5.52
N THR A 133 -7.41 -3.05 -4.83
CA THR A 133 -6.06 -3.10 -5.40
C THR A 133 -6.02 -4.00 -6.65
N GLU A 134 -6.59 -5.20 -6.59
CA GLU A 134 -6.65 -6.13 -7.73
C GLU A 134 -7.34 -5.50 -8.94
N GLN A 135 -8.48 -4.85 -8.74
CA GLN A 135 -9.20 -4.16 -9.83
C GLN A 135 -8.38 -3.03 -10.48
N VAL A 136 -7.61 -2.27 -9.69
CA VAL A 136 -6.76 -1.19 -10.21
C VAL A 136 -5.55 -1.77 -10.95
N GLU A 137 -4.91 -2.80 -10.40
CA GLU A 137 -3.78 -3.50 -11.01
C GLU A 137 -4.16 -4.15 -12.34
N ASP A 138 -5.37 -4.68 -12.47
CA ASP A 138 -5.90 -5.26 -13.71
C ASP A 138 -5.95 -4.26 -14.88
N LYS A 139 -6.00 -2.96 -14.59
CA LYS A 139 -6.00 -1.88 -15.61
C LYS A 139 -4.64 -1.20 -15.75
N LEU A 140 -3.70 -1.47 -14.85
CA LEU A 140 -2.42 -0.79 -14.78
C LEU A 140 -1.56 -1.06 -16.03
N ASP A 141 -1.45 -2.30 -16.48
CA ASP A 141 -0.68 -2.64 -17.69
C ASP A 141 -1.20 -1.91 -18.94
N GLN A 142 -2.52 -1.87 -19.13
CA GLN A 142 -3.14 -1.13 -20.23
C GLN A 142 -2.92 0.38 -20.11
N ALA A 143 -2.99 0.94 -18.90
CA ALA A 143 -2.71 2.35 -18.64
C ALA A 143 -1.25 2.69 -18.98
N VAL A 144 -0.30 1.85 -18.56
CA VAL A 144 1.13 2.00 -18.85
C VAL A 144 1.37 1.98 -20.36
N LYS A 145 0.86 0.98 -21.08
CA LYS A 145 1.03 0.88 -22.54
C LYS A 145 0.44 2.09 -23.26
N SER A 146 -0.73 2.56 -22.84
CA SER A 146 -1.39 3.71 -23.45
C SER A 146 -0.61 5.01 -23.22
N ALA A 147 -0.10 5.22 -22.01
CA ALA A 147 0.74 6.37 -21.67
C ALA A 147 2.06 6.34 -22.43
N MET A 148 2.72 5.18 -22.49
CA MET A 148 3.96 4.98 -23.25
C MET A 148 3.75 5.27 -24.73
N ALA A 149 2.69 4.75 -25.35
CA ALA A 149 2.38 5.02 -26.75
C ALA A 149 2.13 6.52 -27.01
N LYS A 150 1.33 7.18 -26.17
CA LYS A 150 1.02 8.62 -26.27
C LYS A 150 2.26 9.50 -26.10
N LYS A 151 3.22 9.09 -25.27
CA LYS A 151 4.47 9.82 -25.02
C LYS A 151 5.67 9.32 -25.83
N LYS A 152 5.45 8.36 -26.73
CA LYS A 152 6.50 7.73 -27.54
C LYS A 152 7.63 7.14 -26.69
N VAL A 153 7.30 6.62 -25.51
CA VAL A 153 8.23 5.93 -24.61
C VAL A 153 8.32 4.46 -25.02
N SER A 154 9.54 3.95 -25.19
CA SER A 154 9.83 2.55 -25.50
C SER A 154 10.37 1.78 -24.31
N LEU A 155 10.98 2.47 -23.34
CA LEU A 155 11.53 1.88 -22.12
C LEU A 155 11.01 2.60 -20.88
N LEU A 156 10.30 1.89 -20.02
CA LEU A 156 9.88 2.37 -18.71
C LEU A 156 10.74 1.74 -17.62
N LEU A 157 11.34 2.58 -16.78
CA LEU A 157 12.19 2.18 -15.67
C LEU A 157 11.47 2.37 -14.34
N SER A 158 11.73 1.46 -13.39
CA SER A 158 11.34 1.67 -12.00
C SER A 158 12.29 2.66 -11.33
N PRO A 159 11.84 3.48 -10.36
CA PRO A 159 12.70 4.42 -9.65
C PRO A 159 13.87 3.74 -8.94
N GLN A 160 13.69 2.49 -8.48
CA GLN A 160 14.73 1.72 -7.78
C GLN A 160 15.88 1.30 -8.71
N ALA A 161 15.64 1.24 -10.02
CA ALA A 161 16.67 0.94 -11.01
C ALA A 161 17.46 2.20 -11.44
N VAL A 162 17.12 3.39 -10.93
CA VAL A 162 17.67 4.66 -11.38
C VAL A 162 18.38 5.39 -10.24
N VAL A 163 19.69 5.62 -10.41
CA VAL A 163 20.53 6.29 -9.39
C VAL A 163 20.29 7.80 -9.34
N ALA A 164 20.07 8.43 -10.50
CA ALA A 164 19.75 9.85 -10.60
C ALA A 164 19.00 10.15 -11.90
N VAL A 165 18.04 11.07 -11.82
CA VAL A 165 17.34 11.64 -12.98
C VAL A 165 17.45 13.16 -12.87
N ASN A 166 17.97 13.80 -13.90
CA ASN A 166 18.21 15.25 -13.91
C ASN A 166 17.07 16.04 -14.59
N ALA A 167 16.06 15.37 -15.15
CA ALA A 167 14.94 16.01 -15.84
C ALA A 167 13.58 15.44 -15.40
N ALA A 168 12.66 16.32 -14.99
CA ALA A 168 11.28 15.96 -14.69
C ALA A 168 10.54 15.37 -15.90
N ALA A 169 11.04 15.64 -17.12
CA ALA A 169 10.52 15.12 -18.37
C ALA A 169 10.50 13.58 -18.45
N TYR A 170 11.35 12.89 -17.68
CA TYR A 170 11.33 11.43 -17.63
C TYR A 170 10.19 10.86 -16.79
N ASN A 171 9.46 11.66 -16.00
CA ASN A 171 8.42 11.15 -15.12
C ASN A 171 7.12 10.85 -15.88
N LEU A 172 6.72 9.57 -15.95
CA LEU A 172 5.48 9.14 -16.62
C LEU A 172 4.29 8.95 -15.66
N ASN A 173 4.45 9.21 -14.35
CA ASN A 173 3.43 8.91 -13.34
C ASN A 173 2.08 9.58 -13.66
N GLN A 174 2.07 10.86 -14.01
CA GLN A 174 0.83 11.60 -14.26
C GLN A 174 0.11 11.12 -15.52
N ASP A 175 0.87 10.76 -16.55
CA ASP A 175 0.29 10.22 -17.78
C ASP A 175 -0.33 8.85 -17.54
N ILE A 176 0.38 7.94 -16.85
CA ILE A 176 -0.16 6.62 -16.48
C ILE A 176 -1.38 6.80 -15.57
N LEU A 177 -1.32 7.71 -14.59
CA LEU A 177 -2.45 8.01 -13.70
C LEU A 177 -3.68 8.50 -14.47
N THR A 178 -3.49 9.34 -15.49
CA THR A 178 -4.58 9.85 -16.33
C THR A 178 -5.25 8.72 -17.12
N GLU A 179 -4.45 7.84 -17.74
CA GLU A 179 -4.97 6.66 -18.44
C GLU A 179 -5.69 5.72 -17.46
N LEU A 180 -5.09 5.47 -16.30
CA LEU A 180 -5.64 4.59 -15.28
C LEU A 180 -7.00 5.09 -14.77
N ASN A 181 -7.11 6.39 -14.47
CA ASN A 181 -8.37 7.02 -14.05
C ASN A 181 -9.45 6.99 -15.14
N THR A 182 -9.05 6.89 -16.42
CA THR A 182 -9.97 6.72 -17.54
C THR A 182 -10.47 5.27 -17.62
N LEU A 183 -9.59 4.30 -17.39
CA LEU A 183 -9.90 2.87 -17.46
C LEU A 183 -10.68 2.36 -16.25
N ILE A 184 -10.41 2.90 -15.06
CA ILE A 184 -11.07 2.56 -13.80
C ILE A 184 -11.35 3.84 -13.00
N PRO A 185 -12.46 4.54 -13.29
CA PRO A 185 -12.82 5.76 -12.56
C PRO A 185 -13.23 5.47 -11.11
N SER A 186 -13.79 4.28 -10.86
CA SER A 186 -14.16 3.79 -9.53
C SER A 186 -13.93 2.28 -9.42
N ALA A 187 -13.67 1.80 -8.21
CA ALA A 187 -13.55 0.37 -7.91
C ALA A 187 -14.73 -0.08 -7.03
N GLN A 188 -15.08 -1.36 -7.12
CA GLN A 188 -16.05 -1.95 -6.23
C GLN A 188 -15.42 -2.27 -4.87
N LEU A 189 -16.08 -1.81 -3.81
CA LEU A 189 -15.52 -1.87 -2.46
C LEU A 189 -15.71 -3.24 -1.77
N VAL A 190 -16.84 -3.89 -2.01
CA VAL A 190 -17.21 -5.16 -1.40
C VAL A 190 -16.86 -6.29 -2.38
N PRO A 191 -15.96 -7.21 -2.01
CA PRO A 191 -15.67 -8.37 -2.83
C PRO A 191 -16.92 -9.25 -3.02
N PRO A 192 -17.09 -9.89 -4.19
CA PRO A 192 -18.21 -10.80 -4.41
C PRO A 192 -18.08 -12.05 -3.52
N ALA A 193 -19.21 -12.74 -3.29
CA ALA A 193 -19.22 -13.96 -2.48
C ALA A 193 -18.29 -15.03 -3.07
N GLY A 194 -17.51 -15.70 -2.22
CA GLY A 194 -16.52 -16.70 -2.64
C GLY A 194 -15.26 -16.13 -3.29
N TRP A 195 -15.12 -14.80 -3.35
CA TRP A 195 -13.89 -14.18 -3.80
C TRP A 195 -12.76 -14.42 -2.79
N GLU A 196 -11.60 -14.78 -3.32
CA GLU A 196 -10.35 -14.94 -2.56
C GLU A 196 -9.26 -14.11 -3.23
N PRO A 197 -8.34 -13.48 -2.48
CA PRO A 197 -7.26 -12.68 -3.08
C PRO A 197 -6.41 -13.47 -4.08
N ARG A 198 -5.92 -12.80 -5.14
CA ARG A 198 -5.05 -13.40 -6.14
C ARG A 198 -3.92 -14.25 -5.55
N GLN A 199 -3.24 -13.77 -4.52
CA GLN A 199 -2.11 -14.48 -3.89
C GLN A 199 -2.54 -15.83 -3.30
N VAL A 200 -3.75 -15.91 -2.75
CA VAL A 200 -4.31 -17.16 -2.20
C VAL A 200 -4.66 -18.12 -3.34
N ARG A 201 -5.24 -17.60 -4.43
CA ARG A 201 -5.58 -18.41 -5.61
C ARG A 201 -4.31 -18.97 -6.27
N GLU A 202 -3.27 -18.16 -6.41
CA GLU A 202 -1.96 -18.56 -6.95
C GLU A 202 -1.26 -19.59 -6.06
N ALA A 203 -1.23 -19.37 -4.74
CA ALA A 203 -0.67 -20.33 -3.80
C ALA A 203 -1.40 -21.68 -3.86
N ARG A 204 -2.74 -21.67 -3.94
CA ARG A 204 -3.53 -22.90 -4.10
C ARG A 204 -3.23 -23.59 -5.44
N ALA A 205 -3.10 -22.84 -6.52
CA ALA A 205 -2.77 -23.39 -7.83
C ALA A 205 -1.37 -24.03 -7.84
N GLN A 206 -0.38 -23.41 -7.17
CA GLN A 206 0.97 -23.96 -7.03
C GLN A 206 0.97 -25.25 -6.19
N GLN A 207 0.21 -25.30 -5.10
CA GLN A 207 0.04 -26.52 -4.29
C GLN A 207 -0.63 -27.65 -5.08
N ALA A 208 -1.65 -27.33 -5.89
CA ALA A 208 -2.32 -28.30 -6.74
C ALA A 208 -1.40 -28.85 -7.84
N ALA A 209 -0.56 -28.00 -8.45
CA ALA A 209 0.43 -28.41 -9.43
C ALA A 209 1.50 -29.35 -8.83
N ALA A 210 1.94 -29.09 -7.59
CA ALA A 210 2.88 -29.95 -6.88
C ALA A 210 2.27 -31.30 -6.49
N ALA A 211 0.98 -31.34 -6.12
CA ALA A 211 0.27 -32.58 -5.81
C ALA A 211 -0.07 -33.41 -7.07
N GLY A 212 -0.31 -32.76 -8.21
CA GLY A 212 -0.55 -33.40 -9.50
C GLY A 212 0.68 -34.06 -10.15
N GLN A 213 1.89 -33.72 -9.70
CA GLN A 213 3.14 -34.34 -10.15
C GLN A 213 3.56 -35.58 -9.32
N ALA A 214 2.80 -35.94 -8.29
CA ALA A 214 3.03 -37.12 -7.46
C ALA A 214 2.11 -38.32 -7.79
N ALA A 215 1.47 -38.34 -8.96
CA ALA A 215 0.80 -39.54 -9.47
C ALA A 215 1.79 -40.38 -10.30
N PRO A 216 2.25 -41.57 -9.83
CA PRO A 216 3.01 -42.47 -10.68
C PRO A 216 2.09 -43.01 -11.78
N ALA A 217 2.65 -43.15 -12.98
CA ALA A 217 2.08 -43.95 -14.05
C ALA A 217 1.88 -45.40 -13.56
N ALA A 218 0.69 -45.71 -13.04
CA ALA A 218 0.25 -47.07 -12.82
C ALA A 218 -0.53 -47.52 -14.06
N GLY A 219 0.12 -48.34 -14.88
CA GLY A 219 -0.40 -48.79 -16.15
C GLY A 219 -1.65 -49.66 -16.06
N THR A 220 -2.33 -49.79 -17.19
CA THR A 220 -3.10 -50.97 -17.55
C THR A 220 -3.01 -51.16 -19.07
N SER A 221 -2.12 -52.08 -19.45
CA SER A 221 -2.15 -52.80 -20.71
C SER A 221 -3.37 -53.72 -20.75
N THR A 222 -4.30 -53.49 -21.68
CA THR A 222 -5.27 -54.49 -22.18
C THR A 222 -5.78 -54.00 -23.54
N GLN A 223 -5.09 -54.36 -24.62
CA GLN A 223 -5.37 -55.47 -25.56
C GLN A 223 -6.56 -55.20 -26.50
N PRO A 224 -6.37 -55.23 -27.84
CA PRO A 224 -7.44 -55.04 -28.81
C PRO A 224 -8.14 -56.37 -29.12
N GLN A 225 -9.46 -56.38 -29.23
CA GLN A 225 -10.20 -57.51 -29.79
C GLN A 225 -11.38 -57.00 -30.64
N GLY A 226 -11.47 -57.59 -31.83
CA GLY A 226 -12.11 -56.99 -32.99
C GLY A 226 -13.63 -57.04 -33.02
N ARG A 227 -14.16 -56.31 -34.00
CA ARG A 227 -15.23 -56.73 -34.90
C ARG A 227 -15.00 -56.10 -36.26
#